data_AF-A0A147I8D5-F1
#
_entry.id   AF-A0A147I8D5-F1
#
_cell.length_a   1.000
_cell.length_b   1.000
_cell.length_c   1.000
_cell.angle_alpha   90.00
_cell.angle_beta   90.00
_cell.angle_gamma   90.00
#
_symmetry.space_group_name_H-M   'P 1'
#
loop_
_entity.id
_entity.type
_entity.pdbx_description
1 polymer ?
#
loop_
_entity_poly.entity_id
_entity_poly.type
_entity_poly.pdbx_seq_one_letter_code
_entity_poly.pdbx_strand_id
1 'polypeptide(L)'
;MTLEQTFPGLRDAPGGAIISLLDNVFDITGPATELMAAMTQERSALLVSQIMALDPNWKFQSLSFPTTWEGQKNQLNDLRLQRAATYVRVKGELGPMQVETMRMIQDMADRAYARAVRLDEIGKLRGRLSREEAIGTYVDNAVRTDLRMVYRRYAVKGIGSDIRVNRREYDTSNAERTYRRPDARVGNIAYDVTLSRKTMKNPQIRGFFNADFRPDHVIIIRPRQLGPGSSYIITRSEMVK
;
A
#
# COMPACT_ATOMS: atom_id res chain seq x y z
N MET A 1 -14.27 -5.91 -11.72
CA MET A 1 -14.04 -6.17 -10.29
C MET A 1 -13.47 -4.90 -9.67
N THR A 2 -13.91 -4.50 -8.48
CA THR A 2 -13.39 -3.30 -7.79
C THR A 2 -12.37 -3.67 -6.71
N LEU A 3 -11.58 -2.70 -6.23
CA LEU A 3 -10.65 -2.93 -5.13
C LEU A 3 -11.38 -3.41 -3.87
N GLU A 4 -12.56 -2.87 -3.61
CA GLU A 4 -13.42 -3.23 -2.47
C GLU A 4 -14.01 -4.64 -2.56
N GLN A 5 -14.17 -5.18 -3.78
CA GLN A 5 -14.58 -6.56 -3.99
C GLN A 5 -13.43 -7.55 -3.76
N THR A 6 -12.19 -7.11 -4.00
CA THR A 6 -10.98 -7.93 -3.86
C THR A 6 -10.46 -7.90 -2.43
N PHE A 7 -10.66 -6.76 -1.77
CA PHE A 7 -10.35 -6.54 -0.38
C PHE A 7 -11.63 -6.18 0.37
N PRO A 8 -12.38 -7.16 0.89
CA PRO A 8 -13.54 -6.88 1.74
C PRO A 8 -13.20 -5.94 2.92
N GLY A 9 -11.97 -6.03 3.44
CA GLY A 9 -11.44 -5.11 4.45
C GLY A 9 -11.27 -3.63 4.03
N LEU A 10 -11.53 -3.29 2.76
CA LEU A 10 -11.74 -1.90 2.31
C LEU A 10 -13.17 -1.43 2.56
N ARG A 11 -14.17 -2.32 2.53
CA ARG A 11 -15.58 -2.03 2.87
C ARG A 11 -15.80 -1.98 4.39
N ASP A 12 -15.20 -2.90 5.12
CA ASP A 12 -15.30 -3.01 6.58
C ASP A 12 -14.30 -2.12 7.35
N ALA A 13 -13.69 -1.17 6.64
CA ALA A 13 -12.94 -0.09 7.24
C ALA A 13 -13.83 1.15 7.34
N PRO A 14 -14.40 1.47 8.52
CA PRO A 14 -14.89 2.81 8.79
C PRO A 14 -13.69 3.73 8.58
N GLY A 15 -13.77 4.58 7.56
CA GLY A 15 -12.64 5.36 7.09
C GLY A 15 -12.34 5.26 5.59
N GLY A 16 -12.87 4.28 4.85
CA GLY A 16 -12.67 4.23 3.39
C GLY A 16 -13.22 5.47 2.67
N ALA A 17 -14.42 5.89 3.07
CA ALA A 17 -15.04 7.13 2.58
C ALA A 17 -14.66 8.37 3.40
N ILE A 18 -14.41 8.24 4.70
CA ILE A 18 -14.08 9.39 5.58
C ILE A 18 -12.65 9.88 5.34
N ILE A 19 -11.69 8.99 5.08
CA ILE A 19 -10.30 9.39 4.78
C ILE A 19 -10.19 10.00 3.38
N SER A 20 -11.04 9.62 2.41
CA SER A 20 -11.04 10.26 1.09
C SER A 20 -11.75 11.63 1.08
N LEU A 21 -12.72 11.85 1.99
CA LEU A 21 -13.28 13.18 2.24
C LEU A 21 -12.23 14.14 2.81
N LEU A 22 -11.22 13.63 3.51
CA LEU A 22 -10.24 14.42 4.28
C LEU A 22 -9.04 14.94 3.47
N ASP A 23 -8.78 14.46 2.26
CA ASP A 23 -7.73 15.07 1.40
C ASP A 23 -8.16 16.40 0.78
N ASN A 24 -9.45 16.77 0.88
CA ASN A 24 -10.05 17.92 0.18
C ASN A 24 -10.56 19.06 1.08
N VAL A 25 -10.45 18.99 2.41
CA VAL A 25 -11.06 19.99 3.29
C VAL A 25 -9.98 20.80 4.01
N PHE A 26 -9.51 21.84 3.34
CA PHE A 26 -8.57 22.83 3.87
C PHE A 26 -9.21 23.88 4.79
N ASP A 27 -10.39 23.62 5.38
CA ASP A 27 -11.04 24.58 6.28
C ASP A 27 -11.99 23.91 7.29
N ILE A 28 -11.44 23.12 8.22
CA ILE A 28 -12.21 22.43 9.25
C ILE A 28 -12.21 23.26 10.53
N THR A 29 -13.39 23.73 10.96
CA THR A 29 -13.60 24.49 12.21
C THR A 29 -13.37 23.62 13.47
N GLY A 30 -13.19 24.27 14.63
CA GLY A 30 -12.84 23.63 15.91
C GLY A 30 -13.66 22.38 16.30
N PRO A 31 -15.01 22.42 16.29
CA PRO A 31 -15.84 21.27 16.70
C PRO A 31 -15.67 20.03 15.83
N ALA A 32 -15.40 20.21 14.54
CA ALA A 32 -15.16 19.10 13.63
C ALA A 32 -13.78 18.47 13.87
N THR A 33 -12.79 19.24 14.35
CA THR A 33 -11.47 18.72 14.75
C THR A 33 -11.57 17.84 16.00
N GLU A 34 -12.37 18.25 16.99
CA GLU A 34 -12.60 17.47 18.22
C GLU A 34 -13.33 16.16 17.93
N LEU A 35 -14.38 16.20 17.11
CA LEU A 35 -15.08 14.98 16.68
C LEU A 35 -14.14 14.01 15.95
N MET A 36 -13.29 14.52 15.05
CA MET A 36 -12.33 13.70 14.31
C MET A 36 -11.28 13.07 15.23
N ALA A 37 -10.79 13.82 16.22
CA ALA A 37 -9.88 13.31 17.23
C ALA A 37 -10.53 12.19 18.05
N ALA A 38 -11.76 12.38 18.50
CA ALA A 38 -12.53 11.38 19.25
C ALA A 38 -12.76 10.10 18.44
N MET A 39 -13.19 10.23 17.18
CA MET A 39 -13.38 9.08 16.28
C MET A 39 -12.07 8.32 16.03
N THR A 40 -10.96 9.04 15.85
CA THR A 40 -9.65 8.41 15.61
C THR A 40 -9.12 7.73 16.87
N GLN A 41 -9.40 8.29 18.05
CA GLN A 41 -9.07 7.71 19.34
C GLN A 41 -9.86 6.42 19.58
N GLU A 42 -11.18 6.44 19.38
CA GLU A 42 -12.04 5.26 19.48
C GLU A 42 -11.55 4.15 18.54
N ARG A 43 -11.25 4.52 17.29
CA ARG A 43 -10.74 3.54 16.31
C ARG A 43 -9.38 2.97 16.71
N SER A 44 -8.51 3.77 17.29
CA SER A 44 -7.23 3.30 17.82
C SER A 44 -7.45 2.30 18.96
N ALA A 45 -8.35 2.60 19.90
CA ALA A 45 -8.70 1.70 21.00
C ALA A 45 -9.27 0.36 20.49
N LEU A 46 -10.12 0.39 19.47
CA LEU A 46 -10.64 -0.82 18.83
C LEU A 46 -9.54 -1.65 18.16
N LEU A 47 -8.56 -1.02 17.50
CA LEU A 47 -7.44 -1.77 16.91
C LEU A 47 -6.56 -2.38 17.99
N VAL A 48 -6.29 -1.65 19.07
CA VAL A 48 -5.56 -2.15 20.24
C VAL A 48 -6.24 -3.40 20.81
N SER A 49 -7.56 -3.35 21.04
CA SER A 49 -8.30 -4.50 21.57
C SER A 49 -8.29 -5.69 20.61
N GLN A 50 -8.42 -5.44 19.30
CA GLN A 50 -8.32 -6.49 18.29
C GLN A 50 -6.93 -7.14 18.25
N ILE A 51 -5.85 -6.36 18.38
CA ILE A 51 -4.49 -6.92 18.42
C ILE A 51 -4.31 -7.76 19.68
N MET A 52 -4.72 -7.26 20.85
CA MET A 52 -4.63 -8.01 22.12
C MET A 52 -5.45 -9.30 22.10
N ALA A 53 -6.61 -9.30 21.43
CA ALA A 53 -7.42 -10.51 21.26
C ALA A 53 -6.72 -11.55 20.36
N LEU A 54 -5.90 -11.13 19.40
CA LEU A 54 -5.13 -12.02 18.53
C LEU A 54 -3.84 -12.51 19.20
N ASP A 55 -3.13 -11.62 19.89
CA ASP A 55 -1.89 -11.88 20.60
C ASP A 55 -1.97 -11.27 22.01
N PRO A 56 -2.36 -12.05 23.04
CA PRO A 56 -2.45 -11.56 24.42
C PRO A 56 -1.11 -11.07 25.01
N ASN A 57 0.02 -11.47 24.42
CA ASN A 57 1.35 -11.04 24.85
C ASN A 57 1.76 -9.71 24.21
N TRP A 58 1.04 -9.23 23.20
CA TRP A 58 1.31 -7.94 22.58
C TRP A 58 1.07 -6.80 23.58
N LYS A 59 1.95 -5.80 23.55
CA LYS A 59 1.89 -4.63 24.44
C LYS A 59 1.82 -3.36 23.61
N PHE A 60 0.77 -2.58 23.82
CA PHE A 60 0.70 -1.24 23.26
C PHE A 60 1.65 -0.30 24.01
N GLN A 61 2.63 0.24 23.30
CA GLN A 61 3.52 1.28 23.83
C GLN A 61 3.07 2.63 23.27
N SER A 62 2.43 3.45 24.10
CA SER A 62 2.09 4.83 23.76
C SER A 62 2.29 5.73 24.97
N LEU A 63 2.82 6.93 24.74
CA LEU A 63 3.01 7.96 25.77
C LEU A 63 1.72 8.73 26.04
N SER A 64 0.85 8.87 25.03
CA SER A 64 -0.49 9.45 25.07
C SER A 64 -1.08 9.44 23.65
N PHE A 65 -2.40 9.67 23.52
CA PHE A 65 -3.00 9.84 22.21
C PHE A 65 -2.50 11.14 21.55
N PRO A 66 -2.03 11.12 20.29
CA PRO A 66 -1.49 12.31 19.64
C PRO A 66 -2.53 13.43 19.50
N THR A 67 -2.08 14.67 19.70
CA THR A 67 -2.93 15.86 19.59
C THR A 67 -2.99 16.43 18.18
N THR A 68 -2.00 16.13 17.33
CA THR A 68 -1.98 16.57 15.94
C THR A 68 -2.65 15.55 15.03
N TRP A 69 -3.38 16.02 14.02
CA TRP A 69 -4.01 15.15 13.03
C TRP A 69 -3.01 14.20 12.36
N GLU A 70 -1.82 14.69 12.00
CA GLU A 70 -0.76 13.85 11.43
C GLU A 70 -0.30 12.76 12.40
N GLY A 71 -0.14 13.08 13.68
CA GLY A 71 0.17 12.10 14.72
C GLY A 71 -0.92 11.04 14.88
N GLN A 72 -2.19 11.45 14.87
CA GLN A 72 -3.34 10.55 15.00
C GLN A 72 -3.43 9.60 13.81
N LYS A 73 -3.28 10.11 12.58
CA LYS A 73 -3.22 9.31 11.35
C LYS A 73 -2.06 8.32 11.39
N ASN A 74 -0.88 8.76 11.84
CA ASN A 74 0.29 7.91 11.96
C ASN A 74 0.08 6.77 12.97
N GLN A 75 -0.48 7.06 14.14
CA GLN A 75 -0.81 6.03 15.13
C GLN A 75 -1.84 5.03 14.58
N LEU A 76 -2.88 5.51 13.91
CA LEU A 76 -3.91 4.65 13.32
C LEU A 76 -3.32 3.71 12.26
N ASN A 77 -2.48 4.22 11.38
CA ASN A 77 -1.79 3.44 10.34
C ASN A 77 -0.81 2.43 10.95
N ASP A 78 -0.09 2.83 11.99
CA ASP A 78 0.82 1.96 12.74
C ASP A 78 0.05 0.78 13.37
N LEU A 79 -1.04 1.06 14.10
CA LEU A 79 -1.91 0.03 14.69
C LEU A 79 -2.53 -0.91 13.64
N ARG A 80 -3.01 -0.39 12.51
CA ARG A 80 -3.54 -1.21 11.41
C ARG A 80 -2.51 -2.22 10.91
N LEU A 81 -1.27 -1.75 10.74
CA LEU A 81 -0.17 -2.59 10.26
C LEU A 81 0.30 -3.59 11.32
N GLN A 82 0.35 -3.21 12.60
CA GLN A 82 0.62 -4.13 13.70
C GLN A 82 -0.41 -5.25 13.76
N ARG A 83 -1.70 -4.91 13.62
CA ARG A 83 -2.78 -5.89 13.53
C ARG A 83 -2.60 -6.82 12.34
N ALA A 84 -2.33 -6.27 11.16
CA ALA A 84 -2.09 -7.08 9.97
C ALA A 84 -0.90 -8.02 10.15
N ALA A 85 0.23 -7.55 10.65
CA ALA A 85 1.41 -8.37 10.95
C ALA A 85 1.10 -9.45 12.00
N THR A 86 0.27 -9.14 12.99
CA THR A 86 -0.17 -10.09 14.02
C THR A 86 -1.04 -11.19 13.42
N TYR A 87 -1.98 -10.87 12.53
CA TYR A 87 -2.74 -11.88 11.77
C TYR A 87 -1.82 -12.82 11.00
N VAL A 88 -0.84 -12.28 10.27
CA VAL A 88 0.06 -13.15 9.50
C VAL A 88 0.89 -14.04 10.44
N ARG A 89 1.42 -13.48 11.55
CA ARG A 89 2.26 -14.23 12.50
C ARG A 89 1.50 -15.30 13.29
N VAL A 90 0.29 -14.99 13.76
CA VAL A 90 -0.47 -15.85 14.68
C VAL A 90 -1.41 -16.80 13.94
N LYS A 91 -2.01 -16.35 12.84
CA LYS A 91 -3.02 -17.11 12.08
C LYS A 91 -2.53 -17.57 10.70
N GLY A 92 -1.40 -17.06 10.21
CA GLY A 92 -0.95 -17.32 8.83
C GLY A 92 -1.79 -16.58 7.77
N GLU A 93 -2.68 -15.68 8.18
CA GLU A 93 -3.63 -15.03 7.28
C GLU A 93 -3.04 -13.77 6.64
N LEU A 94 -2.89 -13.79 5.31
CA LEU A 94 -2.29 -12.69 4.55
C LEU A 94 -3.27 -11.56 4.18
N GLY A 95 -4.58 -11.82 4.20
CA GLY A 95 -5.62 -10.87 3.76
C GLY A 95 -5.48 -9.47 4.38
N PRO A 96 -5.37 -9.34 5.72
CA PRO A 96 -5.14 -8.04 6.36
C PRO A 96 -3.87 -7.34 5.86
N MET A 97 -2.78 -8.08 5.67
CA MET A 97 -1.52 -7.53 5.16
C MET A 97 -1.61 -7.09 3.71
N GLN A 98 -2.41 -7.76 2.89
CA GLN A 98 -2.65 -7.35 1.51
C GLN A 98 -3.36 -5.98 1.46
N VAL A 99 -4.34 -5.75 2.33
CA VAL A 99 -5.04 -4.46 2.42
C VAL A 99 -4.12 -3.36 2.88
N GLU A 100 -3.39 -3.58 3.98
CA GLU A 100 -2.52 -2.52 4.52
C GLU A 100 -1.33 -2.24 3.60
N THR A 101 -0.83 -3.24 2.86
CA THR A 101 0.20 -3.04 1.83
C THR A 101 -0.29 -2.10 0.72
N MET A 102 -1.51 -2.28 0.24
CA MET A 102 -2.11 -1.37 -0.74
C MET A 102 -2.14 0.08 -0.22
N ARG A 103 -2.64 0.28 1.00
CA ARG A 103 -2.75 1.61 1.62
C ARG A 103 -1.38 2.27 1.81
N MET A 104 -0.41 1.51 2.29
CA MET A 104 0.96 1.99 2.46
C MET A 104 1.59 2.43 1.15
N ILE A 105 1.51 1.58 0.12
CA ILE A 105 2.10 1.89 -1.18
C ILE A 105 1.42 3.11 -1.79
N GLN A 106 0.10 3.25 -1.65
CA GLN A 106 -0.62 4.46 -2.08
C GLN A 106 -0.06 5.71 -1.39
N ASP A 107 -0.06 5.73 -0.05
CA ASP A 107 0.43 6.87 0.73
C ASP A 107 1.92 7.19 0.42
N MET A 108 2.75 6.17 0.19
CA MET A 108 4.14 6.35 -0.22
C MET A 108 4.24 6.94 -1.63
N ALA A 109 3.46 6.44 -2.59
CA ALA A 109 3.45 6.94 -3.96
C ALA A 109 3.01 8.41 -4.02
N ASP A 110 2.00 8.79 -3.25
CA ASP A 110 1.50 10.17 -3.23
C ASP A 110 2.53 11.15 -2.66
N ARG A 111 3.17 10.78 -1.54
CA ARG A 111 4.23 11.60 -0.94
C ARG A 111 5.44 11.69 -1.85
N ALA A 112 5.86 10.57 -2.44
CA ALA A 112 6.99 10.51 -3.34
C ALA A 112 6.74 11.33 -4.60
N TYR A 113 5.53 11.27 -5.17
CA TYR A 113 5.14 12.05 -6.33
C TYR A 113 5.14 13.54 -6.04
N ALA A 114 4.50 13.98 -4.95
CA ALA A 114 4.49 15.39 -4.56
C ALA A 114 5.91 15.92 -4.33
N ARG A 115 6.79 15.11 -3.73
CA ARG A 115 8.21 15.47 -3.55
C ARG A 115 8.97 15.49 -4.87
N ALA A 116 8.73 14.53 -5.76
CA ALA A 116 9.37 14.46 -7.07
C ALA A 116 9.05 15.68 -7.93
N VAL A 117 7.77 16.06 -7.99
CA VAL A 117 7.31 17.25 -8.71
C VAL A 117 8.04 18.51 -8.21
N ARG A 118 8.08 18.72 -6.88
CA ARG A 118 8.82 19.85 -6.31
C ARG A 118 10.32 19.81 -6.64
N LEU A 119 10.94 18.64 -6.61
CA LEU A 119 12.36 18.48 -6.94
C LEU A 119 12.62 18.73 -8.43
N ASP A 120 11.71 18.35 -9.32
CA ASP A 120 11.78 18.64 -10.76
C ASP A 120 11.64 20.14 -11.05
N GLU A 121 10.68 20.80 -10.40
CA GLU A 121 10.44 22.26 -10.52
C GLU A 121 11.68 23.08 -10.16
N ILE A 122 12.41 22.67 -9.12
CA ILE A 122 13.66 23.33 -8.70
C ILE A 122 14.91 22.75 -9.41
N GLY A 123 14.72 21.96 -10.47
CA GLY A 123 15.79 21.43 -11.32
C GLY A 123 16.66 20.33 -10.71
N LYS A 124 16.29 19.78 -9.55
CA LYS A 124 17.06 18.77 -8.81
C LYS A 124 16.84 17.32 -9.26
N LEU A 125 15.87 17.05 -10.13
CA LEU A 125 15.70 15.73 -10.76
C LEU A 125 16.32 15.61 -12.15
N ARG A 126 16.89 16.69 -12.70
CA ARG A 126 17.28 16.73 -14.11
C ARG A 126 18.59 15.98 -14.38
N GLY A 127 18.45 14.85 -15.10
CA GLY A 127 19.50 14.12 -15.80
C GLY A 127 19.20 14.07 -17.32
N ARG A 128 19.56 12.97 -18.01
CA ARG A 128 19.23 12.74 -19.44
C ARG A 128 17.79 12.23 -19.69
N LEU A 129 16.95 12.19 -18.65
CA LEU A 129 15.60 11.63 -18.71
C LEU A 129 14.56 12.70 -19.02
N SER A 130 13.42 12.31 -19.59
CA SER A 130 12.24 13.17 -19.63
C SER A 130 11.73 13.46 -18.21
N ARG A 131 10.88 14.47 -18.08
CA ARG A 131 10.25 14.84 -16.80
C ARG A 131 9.51 13.66 -16.18
N GLU A 132 8.67 12.99 -16.98
CA GLU A 132 7.86 11.86 -16.55
C GLU A 132 8.74 10.67 -16.14
N GLU A 133 9.82 10.41 -16.87
CA GLU A 133 10.79 9.35 -16.54
C GLU A 133 11.55 9.66 -15.25
N ALA A 134 11.97 10.91 -15.05
CA ALA A 134 12.68 11.34 -13.84
C ALA A 134 11.77 11.24 -12.60
N ILE A 135 10.54 11.74 -12.70
CA ILE A 135 9.54 11.64 -11.62
C ILE A 135 9.18 10.17 -11.35
N GLY A 136 8.94 9.38 -12.40
CA GLY A 136 8.61 7.96 -12.26
C GLY A 136 9.71 7.17 -11.58
N THR A 137 10.96 7.36 -12.01
CA THR A 137 12.14 6.74 -11.41
C THR A 137 12.29 7.13 -9.93
N TYR A 138 12.04 8.40 -9.59
CA TYR A 138 12.07 8.85 -8.20
C TYR A 138 11.00 8.14 -7.35
N VAL A 139 9.76 8.12 -7.83
CA VAL A 139 8.62 7.51 -7.13
C VAL A 139 8.88 6.02 -6.86
N ASP A 140 9.28 5.29 -7.90
CA ASP A 140 9.65 3.87 -7.81
C ASP A 140 10.69 3.62 -6.71
N ASN A 141 11.79 4.37 -6.73
CA ASN A 141 12.89 4.19 -5.78
C ASN A 141 12.49 4.55 -4.34
N ALA A 142 11.71 5.62 -4.16
CA ALA A 142 11.22 6.05 -2.86
C ALA A 142 10.28 5.01 -2.27
N VAL A 143 9.26 4.55 -3.02
CA VAL A 143 8.32 3.53 -2.57
C VAL A 143 9.04 2.24 -2.18
N ARG A 144 9.96 1.75 -3.01
CA ARG A 144 10.72 0.52 -2.74
C ARG A 144 11.55 0.63 -1.46
N THR A 145 12.14 1.79 -1.21
CA THR A 145 12.97 2.03 -0.03
C THR A 145 12.10 2.09 1.22
N ASP A 146 11.03 2.88 1.20
CA ASP A 146 10.12 3.06 2.32
C ASP A 146 9.42 1.75 2.68
N LEU A 147 8.92 1.01 1.69
CA LEU A 147 8.24 -0.26 1.92
C LEU A 147 9.17 -1.30 2.57
N ARG A 148 10.45 -1.36 2.16
CA ARG A 148 11.44 -2.25 2.80
C ARG A 148 11.71 -1.86 4.24
N MET A 149 11.79 -0.57 4.55
CA MET A 149 11.99 -0.08 5.91
C MET A 149 10.80 -0.45 6.79
N VAL A 150 9.58 -0.22 6.29
CA VAL A 150 8.35 -0.55 7.00
C VAL A 150 8.27 -2.06 7.26
N TYR A 151 8.39 -2.91 6.25
CA TYR A 151 8.35 -4.36 6.47
C TYR A 151 9.45 -4.87 7.41
N ARG A 152 10.63 -4.23 7.43
CA ARG A 152 11.67 -4.56 8.41
C ARG A 152 11.24 -4.21 9.83
N ARG A 153 10.62 -3.04 10.04
CA ARG A 153 10.17 -2.57 11.36
C ARG A 153 9.19 -3.54 12.01
N TYR A 154 8.26 -4.10 11.25
CA TYR A 154 7.25 -5.03 11.75
C TYR A 154 7.68 -6.50 11.66
N ALA A 155 8.97 -6.77 11.48
CA ALA A 155 9.54 -8.10 11.32
C ALA A 155 8.83 -8.96 10.25
N VAL A 156 8.21 -8.33 9.25
CA VAL A 156 7.41 -9.00 8.21
C VAL A 156 8.25 -9.99 7.41
N LYS A 157 9.55 -9.70 7.24
CA LYS A 157 10.51 -10.61 6.61
C LYS A 157 10.67 -11.94 7.34
N GLY A 158 10.40 -11.98 8.65
CA GLY A 158 10.40 -13.22 9.45
C GLY A 158 9.09 -14.01 9.34
N ILE A 159 8.08 -13.45 8.67
CA ILE A 159 6.75 -14.06 8.56
C ILE A 159 6.62 -14.99 7.33
N GLY A 160 7.70 -15.17 6.55
CA GLY A 160 7.79 -16.18 5.50
C GLY A 160 8.06 -15.61 4.11
N SER A 161 8.14 -16.50 3.11
CA SER A 161 8.50 -16.15 1.73
C SER A 161 7.39 -15.46 0.94
N ASP A 162 6.18 -15.38 1.47
CA ASP A 162 5.00 -14.89 0.75
C ASP A 162 4.83 -13.38 0.80
N ILE A 163 5.70 -12.68 1.54
CA ILE A 163 5.76 -11.21 1.55
C ILE A 163 7.11 -10.75 1.03
N ARG A 164 7.12 -10.12 -0.15
CA ARG A 164 8.34 -9.74 -0.88
C ARG A 164 8.25 -8.32 -1.39
N VAL A 165 9.38 -7.62 -1.42
CA VAL A 165 9.49 -6.25 -1.95
C VAL A 165 10.57 -6.20 -3.00
N ASN A 166 10.19 -5.85 -4.24
CA ASN A 166 11.08 -5.73 -5.39
C ASN A 166 12.06 -6.90 -5.49
N ARG A 167 11.49 -8.11 -5.62
CA ARG A 167 12.21 -9.37 -5.82
C ARG A 167 11.88 -9.92 -7.22
N ARG A 168 12.74 -10.78 -7.73
CA ARG A 168 12.50 -11.51 -8.98
C ARG A 168 11.43 -12.56 -8.73
N GLU A 169 10.31 -12.42 -9.42
CA GLU A 169 9.29 -13.44 -9.55
C GLU A 169 9.50 -14.12 -10.90
N TYR A 170 9.92 -15.38 -10.86
CA TYR A 170 10.32 -16.13 -12.03
C TYR A 170 9.09 -16.72 -12.73
N ASP A 171 9.24 -16.94 -14.02
CA ASP A 171 8.36 -17.75 -14.86
C ASP A 171 9.23 -18.88 -15.42
N THR A 172 8.92 -20.10 -14.98
CA THR A 172 9.60 -21.34 -15.38
C THR A 172 8.74 -22.21 -16.31
N SER A 173 7.67 -21.65 -16.88
CA SER A 173 6.77 -22.38 -17.79
C SER A 173 7.42 -22.74 -19.13
N ASN A 174 8.51 -22.06 -19.51
CA ASN A 174 9.29 -22.31 -20.71
C ASN A 174 10.72 -22.77 -20.37
N ALA A 175 11.41 -23.37 -21.34
CA ALA A 175 12.81 -23.80 -21.18
C ALA A 175 13.74 -22.65 -20.78
N GLU A 176 13.49 -21.45 -21.31
CA GLU A 176 14.18 -20.23 -20.88
C GLU A 176 13.46 -19.61 -19.67
N ARG A 177 14.16 -19.59 -18.54
CA ARG A 177 13.70 -18.95 -17.31
C ARG A 177 13.64 -17.43 -17.50
N THR A 178 12.45 -16.86 -17.40
CA THR A 178 12.26 -15.40 -17.41
C THR A 178 11.83 -14.89 -16.03
N TYR A 179 11.78 -13.57 -15.84
CA TYR A 179 11.26 -12.99 -14.60
C TYR A 179 10.64 -11.61 -14.81
N ARG A 180 9.80 -11.23 -13.84
CA ARG A 180 9.33 -9.87 -13.60
C ARG A 180 9.60 -9.46 -12.15
N ARG A 181 9.47 -8.18 -11.87
CA ARG A 181 9.68 -7.62 -10.52
C ARG A 181 8.50 -6.71 -10.17
N PRO A 182 7.50 -7.20 -9.43
CA PRO A 182 6.52 -6.31 -8.83
C PRO A 182 7.20 -5.49 -7.73
N ASP A 183 6.65 -4.32 -7.41
CA ASP A 183 7.15 -3.51 -6.30
C ASP A 183 6.92 -4.23 -4.97
N ALA A 184 5.79 -4.92 -4.84
CA ALA A 184 5.54 -5.84 -3.75
C ALA A 184 4.75 -7.07 -4.18
N ARG A 185 4.88 -8.14 -3.39
CA ARG A 185 4.04 -9.33 -3.43
C ARG A 185 3.60 -9.67 -2.02
N VAL A 186 2.32 -9.96 -1.84
CA VAL A 186 1.74 -10.47 -0.60
C VAL A 186 0.82 -11.64 -0.94
N GLY A 187 1.30 -12.86 -0.73
CA GLY A 187 0.60 -14.08 -1.14
C GLY A 187 0.44 -14.15 -2.66
N ASN A 188 -0.81 -14.24 -3.09
CA ASN A 188 -1.30 -14.31 -4.46
C ASN A 188 -1.59 -12.92 -5.08
N ILE A 189 -1.09 -11.83 -4.49
CA ILE A 189 -1.30 -10.47 -5.00
C ILE A 189 0.03 -9.81 -5.33
N ALA A 190 0.09 -9.21 -6.53
CA ALA A 190 1.18 -8.35 -6.96
C ALA A 190 0.78 -6.87 -6.88
N TYR A 191 1.71 -6.03 -6.44
CA TYR A 191 1.54 -4.58 -6.40
C TYR A 191 2.59 -3.92 -7.30
N ASP A 192 2.15 -2.97 -8.10
CA ASP A 192 2.99 -2.29 -9.07
C ASP A 192 2.62 -0.79 -9.10
N VAL A 193 3.61 0.05 -8.80
CA VAL A 193 3.49 1.51 -8.82
C VAL A 193 3.84 2.02 -10.20
N THR A 194 3.10 3.01 -10.68
CA THR A 194 3.33 3.59 -12.00
C THR A 194 2.69 4.97 -12.09
N LEU A 195 3.21 5.83 -12.97
CA LEU A 195 2.54 7.08 -13.35
C LEU A 195 1.53 6.87 -14.48
N SER A 196 1.84 5.92 -15.37
CA SER A 196 1.03 5.60 -16.55
C SER A 196 0.03 4.49 -16.27
N ARG A 197 -1.11 4.53 -16.97
CA ARG A 197 -2.10 3.47 -16.92
C ARG A 197 -1.53 2.17 -17.51
N LYS A 198 -1.70 1.07 -16.79
CA LYS A 198 -1.41 -0.30 -17.22
C LYS A 198 -2.70 -1.11 -17.40
N THR A 199 -2.68 -2.05 -18.33
CA THR A 199 -3.78 -2.95 -18.68
C THR A 199 -3.20 -4.32 -19.01
N MET A 200 -4.05 -5.30 -19.32
CA MET A 200 -3.63 -6.60 -19.83
C MET A 200 -2.82 -6.54 -21.14
N LYS A 201 -2.85 -5.41 -21.87
CA LYS A 201 -2.03 -5.21 -23.06
C LYS A 201 -0.55 -5.00 -22.71
N ASN A 202 -0.23 -4.58 -21.48
CA ASN A 202 1.14 -4.32 -21.05
C ASN A 202 1.89 -5.65 -20.80
N PRO A 203 3.04 -5.91 -21.45
CA PRO A 203 3.81 -7.14 -21.27
C PRO A 203 4.25 -7.41 -19.83
N GLN A 204 4.46 -6.36 -19.03
CA GLN A 204 4.79 -6.49 -17.62
C GLN A 204 3.65 -7.14 -16.83
N ILE A 205 2.41 -6.74 -17.09
CA ILE A 205 1.21 -7.24 -16.38
C ILE A 205 0.97 -8.71 -16.73
N ARG A 206 1.03 -9.07 -18.02
CA ARG A 206 0.96 -10.47 -18.44
C ARG A 206 2.07 -11.31 -17.81
N GLY A 207 3.29 -10.76 -17.78
CA GLY A 207 4.42 -11.43 -17.14
C GLY A 207 4.24 -11.65 -15.63
N PHE A 208 3.52 -10.77 -14.92
CA PHE A 208 3.16 -11.03 -13.52
C PHE A 208 2.20 -12.22 -13.40
N PHE A 209 1.17 -12.30 -14.25
CA PHE A 209 0.22 -13.42 -14.21
C PHE A 209 0.84 -14.78 -14.59
N ASN A 210 1.87 -14.77 -15.43
CA ASN A 210 2.60 -15.98 -15.83
C ASN A 210 3.64 -16.44 -14.80
N ALA A 211 4.01 -15.60 -13.83
CA ALA A 211 5.00 -15.97 -12.83
C ALA A 211 4.55 -17.18 -11.98
N ASP A 212 5.52 -17.95 -11.49
CA ASP A 212 5.31 -19.23 -10.78
C ASP A 212 4.42 -19.09 -9.54
N PHE A 213 4.39 -17.91 -8.93
CA PHE A 213 3.54 -17.63 -7.77
C PHE A 213 2.07 -17.40 -8.08
N ARG A 214 1.72 -17.34 -9.38
CA ARG A 214 0.37 -17.29 -9.92
C ARG A 214 -0.54 -16.27 -9.21
N PRO A 215 -0.30 -14.95 -9.36
CA PRO A 215 -1.18 -13.97 -8.75
C PRO A 215 -2.60 -14.07 -9.30
N ASP A 216 -3.60 -13.96 -8.43
CA ASP A 216 -5.00 -13.80 -8.87
C ASP A 216 -5.28 -12.38 -9.32
N HIS A 217 -4.52 -11.44 -8.74
CA HIS A 217 -4.70 -10.02 -8.91
C HIS A 217 -3.37 -9.29 -9.03
N VAL A 218 -3.35 -8.30 -9.92
CA VAL A 218 -2.32 -7.27 -9.97
C VAL A 218 -2.98 -5.95 -9.64
N ILE A 219 -2.49 -5.28 -8.60
CA ILE A 219 -2.97 -3.97 -8.19
C ILE A 219 -2.02 -2.93 -8.73
N ILE A 220 -2.57 -2.05 -9.55
CA ILE A 220 -1.87 -0.91 -10.10
C ILE A 220 -2.12 0.25 -9.15
N ILE A 221 -1.03 0.85 -8.67
CA ILE A 221 -1.09 2.00 -7.77
C ILE A 221 -0.51 3.20 -8.50
N ARG A 222 -1.32 4.23 -8.68
CA ARG A 222 -0.85 5.51 -9.22
C ARG A 222 -1.05 6.60 -8.16
N PRO A 223 -0.20 7.65 -8.16
CA PRO A 223 -0.41 8.79 -7.30
C PRO A 223 -1.82 9.39 -7.50
N ARG A 224 -2.54 9.66 -6.40
CA ARG A 224 -3.89 10.26 -6.39
C ARG A 224 -3.93 11.60 -7.11
N GLN A 225 -2.81 12.31 -7.12
CA GLN A 225 -2.66 13.59 -7.83
C GLN A 225 -2.79 13.47 -9.35
N LEU A 226 -2.75 12.25 -9.91
CA LEU A 226 -2.99 12.00 -11.34
C LEU A 226 -4.49 11.89 -11.70
N GLY A 227 -5.37 12.08 -10.73
CA GLY A 227 -6.82 12.14 -10.92
C GLY A 227 -7.57 10.86 -10.51
N PRO A 228 -8.90 10.84 -10.74
CA PRO A 228 -9.77 9.72 -10.36
C PRO A 228 -9.32 8.39 -10.98
N GLY A 229 -9.56 7.29 -10.25
CA GLY A 229 -9.15 5.96 -10.70
C GLY A 229 -7.62 5.79 -10.75
N SER A 230 -6.90 6.49 -9.87
CA SER A 230 -5.43 6.39 -9.77
C SER A 230 -5.00 4.95 -9.43
N SER A 231 -5.73 4.27 -8.56
CA SER A 231 -5.44 2.89 -8.20
C SER A 231 -6.59 1.97 -8.55
N TYR A 232 -6.25 0.81 -9.10
CA TYR A 232 -7.22 -0.14 -9.63
C TYR A 232 -6.64 -1.55 -9.70
N ILE A 233 -7.51 -2.51 -9.94
CA ILE A 233 -7.17 -3.92 -10.00
C ILE A 233 -7.28 -4.44 -11.42
N ILE A 234 -6.36 -5.34 -11.76
CA ILE A 234 -6.42 -6.18 -12.94
C ILE A 234 -6.53 -7.62 -12.44
N THR A 235 -7.51 -8.36 -12.97
CA THR A 235 -7.82 -9.72 -12.52
C THR A 235 -7.34 -10.76 -13.53
N ARG A 236 -6.91 -11.94 -13.05
CA ARG A 236 -6.46 -13.04 -13.92
C ARG A 236 -7.50 -13.46 -14.97
N SER A 237 -8.79 -13.39 -14.64
CA SER A 237 -9.89 -13.69 -15.57
C SER A 237 -9.92 -12.81 -16.82
N GLU A 238 -9.29 -11.63 -16.78
CA GLU A 238 -9.15 -10.75 -17.94
C GLU A 238 -8.12 -11.27 -18.97
N MET A 239 -7.38 -12.36 -18.69
CA MET A 239 -6.53 -13.03 -19.69
C MET A 239 -7.30 -13.85 -20.72
N VAL A 240 -8.54 -14.24 -20.42
CA VAL A 240 -9.35 -15.15 -21.24
C VAL A 240 -10.29 -14.39 -22.19
N LYS A 241 -10.22 -13.06 -22.21
CA LYS A 241 -10.98 -12.17 -23.10
C LYS A 241 -10.07 -11.53 -24.13
#